data_AF-A0AAP0X4D7-F1
#
_entry.id   AF-A0AAP0X4D7-F1
#
_cell.length_a   1.000
_cell.length_b   1.000
_cell.length_c   1.000
_cell.angle_alpha   90.00
_cell.angle_beta   90.00
_cell.angle_gamma   90.00
#
_symmetry.space_group_name_H-M   'P 1'
#
loop_
_entity.id
_entity.type
_entity.pdbx_description
1 polymer ?
#
loop_
_entity_poly.entity_id
_entity_poly.type
_entity_poly.pdbx_seq_one_letter_code
_entity_poly.pdbx_strand_id
1 'polypeptide(L)'
;MPIKSQFDSLIREGSLEWRNLCENETYRKRFPDRHFDLETVLQAKIRPLSVVPGKSFIGFFHPDGMDEARFEILHGAMSFDNIWDEISRAGSECPSNGEPQVYIVSWNDHFFVLKVEPEAYYVIDTLGERLYEGCNQAYILKFDRDTIICKLPSVASSDETQAGDKQIVAAAVEPKEQQAQQINPKEDTAGPLVTKPEEPMKNEEEVEVVCQGKESCKEYIKSFLAAIPIRELLVDIKKGLMASPLHHRLQIEFQYTQFLQPVPETPAAKASMAVPEIVDVAITEDAAERLTINL
;
A
#
# COMPACT_ATOMS: atom_id res chain seq x y z
N MET A 1 -4.54 13.88 5.05
CA MET A 1 -5.35 12.64 5.14
C MET A 1 -6.84 13.01 5.19
N PRO A 2 -7.74 12.23 4.60
CA PRO A 2 -9.18 12.48 4.67
C PRO A 2 -9.70 12.35 6.11
N ILE A 3 -10.77 13.08 6.44
CA ILE A 3 -11.54 12.77 7.66
C ILE A 3 -12.34 11.48 7.46
N LYS A 4 -12.79 10.84 8.55
CA LYS A 4 -13.49 9.55 8.49
C LYS A 4 -14.62 9.51 7.46
N SER A 5 -15.52 10.51 7.46
CA SER A 5 -16.65 10.54 6.53
C SER A 5 -16.24 10.65 5.06
N GLN A 6 -15.14 11.37 4.77
CA GLN A 6 -14.58 11.43 3.42
C GLN A 6 -13.98 10.08 3.03
N PHE A 7 -13.26 9.44 3.95
CA PHE A 7 -12.68 8.13 3.72
C PHE A 7 -13.75 7.06 3.49
N ASP A 8 -14.77 6.99 4.35
CA ASP A 8 -15.91 6.07 4.20
C ASP A 8 -16.62 6.28 2.85
N SER A 9 -16.72 7.53 2.38
CA SER A 9 -17.30 7.84 1.07
C SER A 9 -16.40 7.36 -0.07
N LEU A 10 -15.09 7.57 0.01
CA LEU A 10 -14.12 7.08 -0.98
C LEU A 10 -14.16 5.55 -1.11
N ILE A 11 -14.26 4.82 0.00
CA ILE A 11 -14.35 3.35 -0.02
C ILE A 11 -15.65 2.90 -0.68
N ARG A 12 -16.79 3.49 -0.28
CA ARG A 12 -18.09 3.14 -0.88
C ARG A 12 -18.16 3.47 -2.37
N GLU A 13 -17.61 4.60 -2.79
CA GLU A 13 -17.52 4.99 -4.20
C GLU A 13 -16.61 4.04 -4.98
N GLY A 14 -15.40 3.75 -4.49
CA GLY A 14 -14.48 2.81 -5.13
C GLY A 14 -15.06 1.40 -5.27
N SER A 15 -15.74 0.93 -4.22
CA SER A 15 -16.48 -0.34 -4.19
C SER A 15 -17.65 -0.38 -5.19
N LEU A 16 -18.36 0.74 -5.36
CA LEU A 16 -19.38 0.87 -6.40
C LEU A 16 -18.77 0.80 -7.81
N GLU A 17 -17.70 1.54 -8.08
CA GLU A 17 -17.04 1.51 -9.39
C GLU A 17 -16.47 0.13 -9.72
N TRP A 18 -15.94 -0.60 -8.74
CA TRP A 18 -15.51 -1.98 -8.93
C TRP A 18 -16.66 -2.88 -9.36
N ARG A 19 -17.84 -2.76 -8.73
CA ARG A 19 -19.04 -3.52 -9.11
C ARG A 19 -19.52 -3.15 -10.52
N ASN A 20 -19.48 -1.86 -10.89
CA ASN A 20 -19.79 -1.43 -12.25
C ASN A 20 -18.86 -2.08 -13.28
N LEU A 21 -17.56 -2.21 -12.98
CA LEU A 21 -16.62 -2.94 -13.84
C LEU A 21 -16.99 -4.42 -13.97
N CYS A 22 -17.45 -5.07 -12.90
CA CYS A 22 -17.89 -6.47 -12.95
C CYS A 22 -19.11 -6.69 -13.87
N GLU A 23 -19.93 -5.67 -14.09
CA GLU A 23 -21.11 -5.73 -14.97
C GLU A 23 -20.74 -5.60 -16.45
N ASN A 24 -19.55 -5.09 -16.77
CA ASN A 24 -19.08 -4.98 -18.14
C ASN A 24 -18.85 -6.38 -18.76
N GLU A 25 -19.48 -6.66 -19.90
CA GLU A 25 -19.40 -7.97 -20.54
C GLU A 25 -17.98 -8.42 -20.90
N THR A 26 -17.12 -7.48 -21.29
CA THR A 26 -15.73 -7.77 -21.66
C THR A 26 -14.93 -8.19 -20.44
N TYR A 27 -15.06 -7.42 -19.35
CA TYR A 27 -14.36 -7.73 -18.10
C TYR A 27 -14.90 -8.98 -17.44
N ARG A 28 -16.21 -9.24 -17.47
CA ARG A 28 -16.81 -10.47 -16.94
C ARG A 28 -16.30 -11.74 -17.64
N LYS A 29 -16.03 -11.67 -18.95
CA LYS A 29 -15.44 -12.79 -19.70
C LYS A 29 -13.96 -13.01 -19.36
N ARG A 30 -13.22 -11.92 -19.14
CA ARG A 30 -11.77 -11.96 -18.83
C ARG A 30 -11.49 -12.31 -17.36
N PHE A 31 -12.30 -11.82 -16.44
CA PHE A 31 -12.16 -11.95 -14.98
C PHE A 31 -13.46 -12.51 -14.38
N PRO A 32 -13.76 -13.80 -14.59
CA PRO A 32 -15.00 -14.43 -14.11
C PRO A 32 -15.11 -14.46 -12.57
N ASP A 33 -13.96 -14.42 -11.88
CA ASP A 33 -13.84 -14.36 -10.42
C ASP A 33 -13.89 -12.94 -9.85
N ARG A 34 -13.97 -11.91 -10.72
CA ARG A 34 -14.07 -10.48 -10.38
C ARG A 34 -12.80 -9.88 -9.76
N HIS A 35 -11.66 -10.55 -9.86
CA HIS A 35 -10.35 -9.98 -9.50
C HIS A 35 -9.74 -9.29 -10.71
N PHE A 36 -9.69 -7.96 -10.70
CA PHE A 36 -9.06 -7.20 -11.77
C PHE A 36 -7.57 -6.99 -11.48
N ASP A 37 -6.74 -7.19 -12.50
CA ASP A 37 -5.36 -6.72 -12.47
C ASP A 37 -5.31 -5.18 -12.50
N LEU A 38 -4.23 -4.59 -11.98
CA LEU A 38 -4.06 -3.14 -11.89
C LEU A 38 -4.16 -2.47 -13.28
N GLU A 39 -3.58 -3.11 -14.30
CA GLU A 39 -3.60 -2.60 -15.67
C GLU A 39 -5.02 -2.44 -16.22
N THR A 40 -5.90 -3.41 -15.96
CA THR A 40 -7.32 -3.34 -16.35
C THR A 40 -8.03 -2.17 -15.67
N VAL A 41 -7.75 -1.93 -14.39
CA VAL A 41 -8.34 -0.79 -13.65
C VAL A 41 -7.86 0.54 -14.21
N LEU A 42 -6.57 0.66 -14.56
CA LEU A 42 -6.01 1.86 -15.18
C LEU A 42 -6.58 2.10 -16.60
N GLN A 43 -6.70 1.05 -17.39
CA GLN A 43 -7.27 1.10 -18.75
C GLN A 43 -8.74 1.50 -18.76
N ALA A 44 -9.50 1.15 -17.71
CA ALA A 44 -10.89 1.56 -17.55
C ALA A 44 -11.05 3.07 -17.33
N LYS A 45 -9.98 3.80 -16.98
CA LYS A 45 -9.95 5.27 -16.83
C LYS A 45 -11.06 5.83 -15.91
N ILE A 46 -11.43 5.07 -14.87
CA ILE A 46 -12.42 5.50 -13.86
C ILE A 46 -11.98 6.79 -13.18
N ARG A 47 -10.68 6.91 -12.91
CA ARG A 47 -10.02 8.11 -12.38
C ARG A 47 -8.78 8.40 -13.22
N PRO A 48 -8.33 9.66 -13.28
CA PRO A 48 -7.15 10.04 -14.04
C PRO A 48 -5.89 9.67 -13.23
N LEU A 49 -5.59 8.38 -13.17
CA LEU A 49 -4.45 7.79 -12.48
C LEU A 49 -3.53 7.15 -13.51
N SER A 50 -2.22 7.24 -13.29
CA SER A 50 -1.21 6.55 -14.09
C SER A 50 -0.14 5.94 -13.20
N VAL A 51 0.51 4.88 -13.69
CA VAL A 51 1.71 4.29 -13.07
C VAL A 51 2.94 4.83 -13.78
N VAL A 52 4.00 5.15 -13.03
CA VAL A 52 5.28 5.62 -13.58
C VAL A 52 6.33 4.51 -13.48
N PRO A 53 6.63 3.78 -14.57
CA PRO A 53 7.50 2.61 -14.51
C PRO A 53 8.89 2.91 -13.94
N GLY A 54 9.47 4.08 -14.26
CA GLY A 54 10.80 4.48 -13.79
C GLY A 54 10.89 4.79 -12.28
N LYS A 55 9.77 4.77 -11.56
CA LYS A 55 9.70 4.93 -10.10
C LYS A 55 9.02 3.73 -9.42
N SER A 56 8.67 2.71 -10.19
CA SER A 56 8.05 1.49 -9.70
C SER A 56 9.10 0.40 -9.51
N PHE A 57 8.84 -0.53 -8.61
CA PHE A 57 9.77 -1.58 -8.25
C PHE A 57 9.10 -2.95 -8.27
N ILE A 58 9.86 -3.96 -8.69
CA ILE A 58 9.52 -5.37 -8.54
C ILE A 58 10.65 -6.00 -7.74
N GLY A 59 10.31 -6.71 -6.68
CA GLY A 59 11.31 -7.37 -5.86
C GLY A 59 10.75 -8.56 -5.12
N PHE A 60 11.60 -9.15 -4.30
CA PHE A 60 11.31 -10.43 -3.68
C PHE A 60 11.62 -10.42 -2.19
N PHE A 61 10.76 -11.06 -1.41
CA PHE A 61 11.10 -11.37 -0.03
C PHE A 61 12.19 -12.44 0.02
N HIS A 62 13.13 -12.25 0.95
CA HIS A 62 14.20 -13.20 1.23
C HIS A 62 13.97 -13.73 2.65
N PRO A 63 13.38 -14.93 2.81
CA PRO A 63 13.07 -15.47 4.12
C PRO A 63 14.34 -15.85 4.89
N ASP A 64 14.38 -15.52 6.18
CA ASP A 64 15.51 -15.87 7.04
C ASP A 64 15.64 -17.39 7.23
N GLY A 65 16.88 -17.89 7.31
CA GLY A 65 17.17 -19.29 7.64
C GLY A 65 17.05 -20.29 6.49
N MET A 66 17.17 -19.82 5.24
CA MET A 66 17.17 -20.66 4.04
C MET A 66 18.53 -20.67 3.34
N ASP A 67 18.82 -21.80 2.70
CA ASP A 67 20.01 -21.96 1.86
C ASP A 67 19.89 -21.08 0.60
N GLU A 68 20.84 -20.17 0.41
CA GLU A 68 20.89 -19.25 -0.75
C GLU A 68 20.84 -20.00 -2.08
N ALA A 69 21.34 -21.25 -2.13
CA ALA A 69 21.30 -22.10 -3.32
C ALA A 69 19.86 -22.37 -3.81
N ARG A 70 18.86 -22.36 -2.91
CA ARG A 70 17.44 -22.55 -3.28
C ARG A 70 16.82 -21.33 -3.95
N PHE A 71 17.48 -20.17 -3.83
CA PHE A 71 17.04 -18.90 -4.39
C PHE A 71 17.99 -18.36 -5.46
N GLU A 72 18.82 -19.20 -6.08
CA GLU A 72 19.62 -18.82 -7.26
C GLU A 72 18.77 -18.19 -8.37
N ILE A 73 17.49 -18.55 -8.48
CA ILE A 73 16.53 -17.96 -9.42
C ILE A 73 16.33 -16.44 -9.18
N LEU A 74 16.51 -15.99 -7.94
CA LEU A 74 16.40 -14.58 -7.55
C LEU A 74 17.74 -13.85 -7.63
N HIS A 75 18.80 -14.49 -8.11
CA HIS A 75 20.12 -13.86 -8.21
C HIS A 75 20.05 -12.61 -9.11
N GLY A 76 20.41 -11.46 -8.53
CA GLY A 76 20.38 -10.16 -9.20
C GLY A 76 19.02 -9.46 -9.21
N ALA A 77 17.97 -10.09 -8.66
CA ALA A 77 16.69 -9.43 -8.45
C ALA A 77 16.73 -8.52 -7.21
N MET A 78 15.92 -7.45 -7.21
CA MET A 78 15.79 -6.59 -6.04
C MET A 78 15.14 -7.34 -4.87
N SER A 79 15.71 -7.21 -3.68
CA SER A 79 15.02 -7.65 -2.46
C SER A 79 13.98 -6.61 -2.00
N PHE A 80 12.99 -7.04 -1.23
CA PHE A 80 12.08 -6.13 -0.52
C PHE A 80 12.85 -5.07 0.29
N ASP A 81 13.93 -5.48 0.95
CA ASP A 81 14.78 -4.57 1.72
C ASP A 81 15.43 -3.51 0.82
N ASN A 82 15.93 -3.87 -0.38
CA ASN A 82 16.50 -2.90 -1.32
C ASN A 82 15.46 -1.94 -1.88
N ILE A 83 14.24 -2.42 -2.17
CA ILE A 83 13.13 -1.56 -2.59
C ILE A 83 12.84 -0.53 -1.50
N TRP A 84 12.76 -0.98 -0.24
CA TRP A 84 12.50 -0.10 0.88
C TRP A 84 13.56 0.99 1.03
N ASP A 85 14.83 0.63 0.83
CA ASP A 85 15.93 1.58 0.88
C ASP A 85 15.83 2.63 -0.23
N GLU A 86 15.44 2.26 -1.46
CA GLU A 86 15.18 3.21 -2.56
C GLU A 86 14.01 4.14 -2.27
N ILE A 87 12.89 3.60 -1.77
CA ILE A 87 11.71 4.39 -1.40
C ILE A 87 12.07 5.39 -0.30
N SER A 88 12.81 4.94 0.72
CA SER A 88 13.25 5.77 1.85
C SER A 88 14.21 6.88 1.40
N ARG A 89 15.15 6.57 0.51
CA ARG A 89 16.05 7.56 -0.12
C ARG A 89 15.26 8.59 -0.92
N ALA A 90 14.42 8.14 -1.84
CA ALA A 90 13.61 9.03 -2.67
C ALA A 90 12.70 9.94 -1.83
N GLY A 91 12.17 9.42 -0.72
CA GLY A 91 11.34 10.17 0.24
C GLY A 91 12.11 11.26 1.00
N SER A 92 13.42 11.10 1.15
CA SER A 92 14.28 12.01 1.89
C SER A 92 14.97 13.03 0.97
N GLU A 93 15.34 12.64 -0.25
CA GLU A 93 16.14 13.45 -1.18
C GLU A 93 15.32 14.35 -2.11
N CYS A 94 14.02 14.10 -2.26
CA CYS A 94 13.19 14.74 -3.29
C CYS A 94 12.10 15.65 -2.69
N PRO A 95 12.43 16.90 -2.27
CA PRO A 95 11.44 17.88 -1.84
C PRO A 95 10.77 18.61 -3.01
N SER A 96 11.03 18.23 -4.28
CA SER A 96 10.80 19.08 -5.46
C SER A 96 9.34 19.36 -5.81
N ASN A 97 8.37 19.08 -4.93
CA ASN A 97 7.04 19.71 -4.91
C ASN A 97 6.26 19.50 -3.57
N GLY A 98 6.86 18.88 -2.55
CA GLY A 98 6.16 18.55 -1.29
C GLY A 98 5.03 17.52 -1.43
N GLU A 99 4.87 16.90 -2.59
CA GLU A 99 3.83 15.90 -2.85
C GLU A 99 4.23 14.53 -2.29
N PRO A 100 3.32 13.82 -1.60
CA PRO A 100 3.59 12.49 -1.08
C PRO A 100 3.80 11.50 -2.22
N GLN A 101 4.70 10.54 -2.03
CA GLN A 101 4.80 9.41 -2.96
C GLN A 101 3.71 8.39 -2.63
N VAL A 102 2.99 7.92 -3.65
CA VAL A 102 1.89 6.98 -3.47
C VAL A 102 2.13 5.76 -4.35
N TYR A 103 2.26 4.61 -3.72
CA TYR A 103 2.43 3.31 -4.35
C TYR A 103 1.16 2.49 -4.15
N ILE A 104 0.73 1.82 -5.22
CA ILE A 104 -0.10 0.62 -5.09
C ILE A 104 0.89 -0.52 -4.86
N VAL A 105 0.65 -1.33 -3.83
CA VAL A 105 1.52 -2.46 -3.48
C VAL A 105 0.75 -3.74 -3.72
N SER A 106 1.34 -4.62 -4.52
CA SER A 106 0.76 -5.90 -4.92
C SER A 106 1.50 -7.03 -4.22
N TRP A 107 0.79 -7.85 -3.44
CA TRP A 107 1.37 -8.96 -2.70
C TRP A 107 0.39 -10.14 -2.60
N ASN A 108 0.75 -11.30 -3.16
CA ASN A 108 0.00 -12.57 -3.06
C ASN A 108 -1.52 -12.42 -3.27
N ASP A 109 -1.92 -11.82 -4.40
CA ASP A 109 -3.31 -11.52 -4.81
C ASP A 109 -4.03 -10.40 -4.02
N HIS A 110 -3.30 -9.70 -3.15
CA HIS A 110 -3.81 -8.55 -2.41
C HIS A 110 -3.19 -7.24 -2.91
N PHE A 111 -3.99 -6.17 -2.88
CA PHE A 111 -3.51 -4.81 -3.13
C PHE A 111 -3.75 -3.93 -1.91
N PHE A 112 -2.75 -3.15 -1.53
CA PHE A 112 -2.89 -2.07 -0.56
C PHE A 112 -2.16 -0.82 -1.05
N VAL A 113 -2.45 0.34 -0.46
CA VAL A 113 -1.78 1.59 -0.81
C VAL A 113 -0.73 1.91 0.24
N LEU A 114 0.50 2.15 -0.20
CA LEU A 114 1.57 2.74 0.60
C LEU A 114 1.73 4.21 0.22
N LYS A 115 1.50 5.10 1.17
CA LYS A 115 1.79 6.53 1.03
C LYS A 115 2.98 6.91 1.89
N VAL A 116 3.94 7.60 1.26
CA VAL A 116 5.22 7.96 1.84
C VAL A 116 5.32 9.47 1.97
N GLU A 117 5.51 9.93 3.20
CA GLU A 117 5.80 11.31 3.56
C GLU A 117 7.12 11.40 4.34
N PRO A 118 7.75 12.59 4.42
CA PRO A 118 9.01 12.75 5.15
C PRO A 118 8.94 12.27 6.61
N GLU A 119 7.82 12.55 7.29
CA GLU A 119 7.64 12.31 8.72
C GLU A 119 6.87 11.02 9.05
N ALA A 120 6.25 10.37 8.05
CA ALA A 120 5.44 9.19 8.28
C ALA A 120 5.21 8.34 7.01
N TYR A 121 5.05 7.04 7.20
CA TYR A 121 4.50 6.14 6.20
C TYR A 121 3.04 5.79 6.54
N TYR A 122 2.24 5.54 5.52
CA TYR A 122 0.83 5.19 5.66
C TYR A 122 0.51 3.93 4.87
N VAL A 123 -0.09 2.93 5.51
CA VAL A 123 -0.67 1.77 4.84
C VAL A 123 -2.19 1.93 4.85
N ILE A 124 -2.82 1.85 3.68
CA ILE A 124 -4.27 1.96 3.50
C ILE A 124 -4.77 0.69 2.82
N ASP A 125 -5.74 0.04 3.43
CA ASP A 125 -6.18 -1.30 3.02
C ASP A 125 -7.63 -1.56 3.46
N THR A 126 -8.35 -2.40 2.72
CA THR A 126 -9.73 -2.84 2.96
C THR A 126 -9.85 -4.03 3.91
N LEU A 127 -8.74 -4.50 4.53
CA LEU A 127 -8.77 -5.54 5.57
C LEU A 127 -9.34 -6.88 5.07
N GLY A 128 -9.14 -7.18 3.77
CA GLY A 128 -9.60 -8.42 3.13
C GLY A 128 -11.07 -8.42 2.69
N GLU A 129 -11.83 -7.35 2.97
CA GLU A 129 -13.16 -7.15 2.40
C GLU A 129 -13.06 -6.94 0.89
N ARG A 130 -13.88 -7.67 0.13
CA ARG A 130 -13.83 -7.66 -1.32
C ARG A 130 -14.64 -6.49 -1.87
N LEU A 131 -14.03 -5.69 -2.75
CA LEU A 131 -14.70 -4.53 -3.34
C LEU A 131 -15.98 -4.92 -4.11
N TYR A 132 -15.97 -6.05 -4.83
CA TYR A 132 -17.16 -6.51 -5.55
C TYR A 132 -18.31 -6.98 -4.64
N GLU A 133 -18.04 -7.25 -3.35
CA GLU A 133 -19.04 -7.66 -2.35
C GLU A 133 -19.70 -6.47 -1.66
N GLY A 134 -19.29 -5.24 -2.00
CA GLY A 134 -19.86 -4.02 -1.41
C GLY A 134 -19.10 -3.53 -0.19
N CYS A 135 -17.77 -3.76 -0.15
CA CYS A 135 -16.87 -3.24 0.88
C CYS A 135 -17.18 -1.77 1.19
N ASN A 136 -17.33 -1.47 2.49
CA ASN A 136 -17.64 -0.14 3.01
C ASN A 136 -16.72 0.26 4.18
N GLN A 137 -15.65 -0.52 4.41
CA GLN A 137 -14.70 -0.34 5.48
C GLN A 137 -13.28 -0.47 4.95
N ALA A 138 -12.39 0.34 5.49
CA ALA A 138 -10.96 0.26 5.29
C ALA A 138 -10.28 0.88 6.50
N TYR A 139 -8.97 0.74 6.58
CA TYR A 139 -8.18 1.33 7.64
C TYR A 139 -6.98 2.09 7.08
N ILE A 140 -6.42 2.94 7.93
CA ILE A 140 -5.19 3.68 7.65
C ILE A 140 -4.28 3.47 8.86
N LEU A 141 -3.16 2.79 8.67
CA LEU A 141 -2.09 2.74 9.65
C LEU A 141 -1.10 3.84 9.36
N LYS A 142 -0.81 4.67 10.36
CA LYS A 142 0.24 5.68 10.31
C LYS A 142 1.44 5.19 11.10
N PHE A 143 2.60 5.22 10.48
CA PHE A 143 3.89 4.92 11.10
C PHE A 143 4.72 6.19 11.10
N ASP A 144 4.92 6.78 12.26
CA ASP A 144 5.69 8.00 12.48
C ASP A 144 6.78 7.80 13.54
N ARG A 145 7.46 8.89 13.92
CA ARG A 145 8.54 8.87 14.92
C ARG A 145 8.17 8.23 16.26
N ASP A 146 6.88 8.26 16.64
CA ASP A 146 6.38 7.78 17.93
C ASP A 146 5.81 6.36 17.84
N THR A 147 5.85 5.75 16.66
CA THR A 147 5.37 4.39 16.44
C THR A 147 6.33 3.38 17.05
N ILE A 148 5.78 2.38 17.74
CA ILE A 148 6.55 1.31 18.38
C ILE A 148 5.85 -0.01 18.05
N ILE A 149 6.60 -1.00 17.56
CA ILE A 149 6.14 -2.38 17.44
C ILE A 149 6.80 -3.18 18.54
N CYS A 150 5.95 -3.88 19.29
CA CYS A 150 6.35 -4.71 20.41
C CYS A 150 6.07 -6.16 20.10
N LYS A 151 6.93 -7.04 20.62
CA LYS A 151 6.67 -8.47 20.61
C LYS A 151 5.70 -8.79 21.75
N LEU A 152 4.65 -9.53 21.42
CA LEU A 152 3.75 -10.01 22.47
C LEU A 152 4.50 -11.08 23.29
N PRO A 153 4.38 -11.10 24.63
CA PRO A 153 4.91 -12.17 25.44
C PRO A 153 4.41 -13.51 24.89
N SER A 154 5.34 -14.42 24.62
CA SER A 154 4.98 -15.78 24.22
C SER A 154 4.20 -16.40 25.37
N VAL A 155 2.87 -16.49 25.26
CA VAL A 155 2.10 -17.37 26.14
C VAL A 155 2.66 -18.76 25.92
N ALA A 156 3.35 -19.32 26.92
CA ALA A 156 3.88 -20.66 26.86
C ALA A 156 2.72 -21.60 26.46
N SER A 157 2.74 -22.07 25.22
CA SER A 157 1.86 -23.13 24.78
C SER A 157 2.29 -24.37 25.58
N SER A 158 1.48 -24.73 26.56
CA SER A 158 1.60 -25.99 27.28
C SER A 158 1.68 -27.14 26.29
N ASP A 159 2.62 -28.04 26.57
CA ASP A 159 3.08 -29.16 25.76
C ASP A 159 2.00 -29.99 25.05
N GLU A 160 2.47 -30.60 23.96
CA GLU A 160 1.81 -31.61 23.15
C GLU A 160 1.03 -32.65 23.96
N THR A 161 -0.22 -32.89 23.57
CA THR A 161 -0.77 -34.26 23.59
C THR A 161 -1.68 -34.46 22.39
N GLN A 162 -1.52 -35.63 21.79
CA GLN A 162 -2.03 -36.07 20.50
C GLN A 162 -3.56 -36.14 20.39
N ALA A 163 -4.00 -36.09 19.12
CA ALA A 163 -5.16 -36.75 18.53
C ALA A 163 -6.55 -36.13 18.75
N GLY A 164 -7.19 -35.77 17.63
CA GLY A 164 -8.65 -35.67 17.54
C GLY A 164 -9.13 -34.61 16.57
N ASP A 165 -9.57 -35.05 15.40
CA ASP A 165 -10.47 -34.34 14.47
C ASP A 165 -11.45 -33.40 15.18
N LYS A 166 -11.59 -32.16 14.66
CA LYS A 166 -12.87 -31.52 14.34
C LYS A 166 -12.70 -30.12 13.75
N GLN A 167 -13.06 -30.04 12.47
CA GLN A 167 -13.54 -28.89 11.74
C GLN A 167 -14.62 -28.12 12.54
N ILE A 168 -14.43 -26.81 12.77
CA ILE A 168 -15.53 -25.90 13.15
C ILE A 168 -15.37 -24.54 12.46
N VAL A 169 -16.46 -24.19 11.80
CA VAL A 169 -16.79 -22.97 11.06
C VAL A 169 -16.97 -21.81 12.05
N ALA A 170 -16.34 -20.65 11.82
CA ALA A 170 -16.58 -19.44 12.62
C ALA A 170 -17.64 -18.57 11.94
N ALA A 171 -18.86 -18.62 12.46
CA ALA A 171 -19.92 -17.66 12.21
C ALA A 171 -19.77 -16.45 13.16
N ALA A 172 -20.14 -15.28 12.65
CA ALA A 172 -20.07 -13.97 13.27
C ALA A 172 -20.82 -13.89 14.62
N VAL A 173 -20.28 -13.10 15.56
CA VAL A 173 -21.02 -12.59 16.73
C VAL A 173 -20.61 -11.13 16.99
N GLU A 174 -21.58 -10.22 16.82
CA GLU A 174 -21.52 -8.82 17.24
C GLU A 174 -21.52 -8.65 18.78
N PRO A 175 -20.97 -7.54 19.33
CA PRO A 175 -21.17 -7.18 20.73
C PRO A 175 -22.39 -6.26 20.93
N LYS A 176 -23.33 -6.67 21.79
CA LYS A 176 -24.44 -5.84 22.28
C LYS A 176 -24.00 -4.92 23.41
N GLU A 177 -24.28 -3.63 23.23
CA GLU A 177 -24.29 -2.59 24.25
C GLU A 177 -25.36 -2.86 25.34
N GLN A 178 -25.07 -2.46 26.59
CA GLN A 178 -26.07 -2.32 27.64
C GLN A 178 -25.93 -0.98 28.38
N GLN A 179 -27.10 -0.49 28.78
CA GLN A 179 -27.50 0.89 28.96
C GLN A 179 -27.11 1.52 30.30
N ALA A 180 -27.04 2.85 30.27
CA ALA A 180 -27.00 3.76 31.42
C ALA A 180 -28.33 3.81 32.19
N GLN A 181 -28.26 4.07 33.50
CA GLN A 181 -29.25 4.86 34.25
C GLN A 181 -28.62 5.50 35.50
N GLN A 182 -28.89 6.79 35.67
CA GLN A 182 -28.39 7.73 36.68
C GLN A 182 -29.30 7.78 37.92
N ILE A 183 -28.78 8.06 39.14
CA ILE A 183 -29.39 8.93 40.17
C ILE A 183 -28.28 9.52 41.10
N ASN A 184 -28.35 10.81 41.42
CA ASN A 184 -27.52 11.65 42.35
C ASN A 184 -28.43 12.11 43.55
N PRO A 185 -28.05 12.90 44.60
CA PRO A 185 -26.77 13.51 45.02
C PRO A 185 -26.45 13.57 46.57
N LYS A 186 -25.20 13.98 46.90
CA LYS A 186 -24.66 14.77 48.06
C LYS A 186 -25.09 14.54 49.54
N GLU A 187 -24.10 14.41 50.44
CA GLU A 187 -23.89 15.30 51.62
C GLU A 187 -22.53 15.06 52.35
N ASP A 188 -22.16 16.05 53.17
CA ASP A 188 -20.84 16.42 53.74
C ASP A 188 -20.19 15.47 54.79
N THR A 189 -18.87 15.61 54.99
CA THR A 189 -18.21 16.08 56.25
C THR A 189 -16.84 15.41 56.57
N ALA A 190 -15.89 16.29 56.91
CA ALA A 190 -14.53 16.22 57.48
C ALA A 190 -13.97 14.96 58.21
N GLY A 191 -12.64 14.77 58.10
CA GLY A 191 -11.76 14.32 59.20
C GLY A 191 -10.58 13.41 58.81
N PRO A 192 -9.33 13.61 59.32
CA PRO A 192 -8.09 13.12 58.69
C PRO A 192 -7.43 11.93 59.41
N LEU A 193 -6.69 11.05 58.70
CA LEU A 193 -5.50 10.40 59.28
C LEU A 193 -4.55 9.78 58.24
N VAL A 194 -3.28 9.94 58.57
CA VAL A 194 -2.01 9.55 57.95
C VAL A 194 -1.87 8.03 57.70
N THR A 195 -1.33 7.66 56.52
CA THR A 195 -0.48 6.46 56.37
C THR A 195 0.54 6.62 55.23
N LYS A 196 1.73 6.08 55.47
CA LYS A 196 3.00 6.19 54.71
C LYS A 196 2.95 5.71 53.24
N PRO A 197 3.94 6.10 52.41
CA PRO A 197 4.10 5.65 51.03
C PRO A 197 4.95 4.37 50.96
N GLU A 198 4.42 3.28 50.41
CA GLU A 198 5.22 2.13 49.96
C GLU A 198 4.71 1.64 48.59
N GLU A 199 5.57 1.91 47.60
CA GLU A 199 5.78 1.36 46.26
C GLU A 199 4.65 0.61 45.51
N PRO A 200 4.31 1.01 44.27
CA PRO A 200 3.74 0.08 43.32
C PRO A 200 4.87 -0.81 42.78
N MET A 201 4.85 -2.09 43.15
CA MET A 201 5.51 -3.15 42.38
C MET A 201 5.03 -3.08 40.93
N LYS A 202 5.82 -2.44 40.07
CA LYS A 202 5.72 -2.60 38.62
C LYS A 202 6.35 -3.95 38.27
N ASN A 203 5.53 -5.00 38.24
CA ASN A 203 5.77 -6.07 37.28
C ASN A 203 5.31 -5.55 35.91
N GLU A 204 6.08 -4.61 35.35
CA GLU A 204 6.06 -4.40 33.91
C GLU A 204 6.84 -5.58 33.35
N GLU A 205 6.13 -6.62 32.90
CA GLU A 205 6.71 -7.56 31.94
C GLU A 205 7.37 -6.71 30.86
N GLU A 206 8.71 -6.73 30.78
CA GLU A 206 9.47 -5.93 29.82
C GLU A 206 8.99 -6.31 28.42
N VAL A 207 8.13 -5.47 27.85
CA VAL A 207 7.62 -5.63 26.51
C VAL A 207 8.80 -5.41 25.57
N GLU A 208 9.29 -6.50 24.95
CA GLU A 208 10.41 -6.48 24.01
C GLU A 208 10.04 -5.60 22.80
N VAL A 209 10.65 -4.43 22.70
CA VAL A 209 10.48 -3.53 21.55
C VAL A 209 11.24 -4.11 20.36
N VAL A 210 10.51 -4.41 19.28
CA VAL A 210 11.06 -4.99 18.03
C VAL A 210 11.59 -3.89 17.13
N CYS A 211 10.81 -2.84 16.92
CA CYS A 211 11.22 -1.68 16.14
C CYS A 211 10.46 -0.42 16.57
N GLN A 212 11.00 0.74 16.18
CA GLN A 212 10.44 2.04 16.51
C GLN A 212 10.59 3.04 15.35
N GLY A 213 9.82 4.11 15.41
CA GLY A 213 9.78 5.15 14.39
C GLY A 213 9.04 4.72 13.13
N LYS A 214 9.08 5.59 12.11
CA LYS A 214 8.35 5.37 10.85
C LYS A 214 8.78 4.08 10.15
N GLU A 215 10.05 3.68 10.28
CA GLU A 215 10.60 2.44 9.71
C GLU A 215 9.90 1.18 10.21
N SER A 216 9.13 1.27 11.29
CA SER A 216 8.20 0.21 11.72
C SER A 216 7.19 -0.20 10.64
N CYS A 217 6.93 0.65 9.64
CA CYS A 217 6.12 0.29 8.48
C CYS A 217 6.74 -0.85 7.66
N LYS A 218 8.07 -0.83 7.50
CA LYS A 218 8.83 -1.90 6.84
C LYS A 218 8.61 -3.23 7.55
N GLU A 219 8.75 -3.19 8.87
CA GLU A 219 8.61 -4.36 9.75
C GLU A 219 7.16 -4.86 9.74
N TYR A 220 6.17 -3.97 9.75
CA TYR A 220 4.77 -4.36 9.61
C TYR A 220 4.51 -5.13 8.31
N ILE A 221 5.01 -4.64 7.17
CA ILE A 221 4.81 -5.33 5.88
C ILE A 221 5.53 -6.68 5.89
N LYS A 222 6.79 -6.73 6.35
CA LYS A 222 7.62 -7.94 6.33
C LYS A 222 7.15 -9.00 7.33
N SER A 223 6.85 -8.60 8.56
CA SER A 223 6.64 -9.49 9.71
C SER A 223 5.17 -9.65 10.11
N PHE A 224 4.25 -8.89 9.53
CA PHE A 224 2.81 -9.08 9.71
C PHE A 224 2.13 -9.49 8.39
N LEU A 225 2.18 -8.64 7.35
CA LEU A 225 1.47 -8.91 6.09
C LEU A 225 2.07 -10.12 5.33
N ALA A 226 3.39 -10.20 5.23
CA ALA A 226 4.06 -11.28 4.50
C ALA A 226 4.35 -12.53 5.35
N ALA A 227 4.24 -12.43 6.68
CA ALA A 227 4.73 -13.46 7.58
C ALA A 227 4.00 -14.80 7.48
N ILE A 228 2.66 -14.80 7.31
CA ILE A 228 1.91 -16.06 7.16
C ILE A 228 2.23 -16.73 5.82
N PRO A 229 2.07 -16.06 4.65
CA PRO A 229 2.39 -16.66 3.36
C PRO A 229 3.82 -17.17 3.24
N ILE A 230 4.80 -16.42 3.79
CA ILE A 230 6.21 -16.83 3.79
C ILE A 230 6.44 -18.05 4.67
N ARG A 231 5.88 -18.10 5.89
CA ARG A 231 6.03 -19.27 6.77
C ARG A 231 5.43 -20.52 6.15
N GLU A 232 4.25 -20.41 5.55
CA GLU A 232 3.61 -21.52 4.83
C GLU A 232 4.49 -22.00 3.67
N LEU A 233 5.03 -21.07 2.87
CA LEU A 233 5.97 -21.39 1.81
C LEU A 233 7.20 -22.14 2.34
N LEU A 234 7.78 -21.69 3.45
CA LEU A 234 8.94 -22.35 4.06
C LEU A 234 8.61 -23.78 4.53
N VAL A 235 7.42 -23.99 5.08
CA VAL A 235 6.95 -25.34 5.46
C VAL A 235 6.79 -26.22 4.23
N ASP A 236 6.21 -25.70 3.15
CA ASP A 236 6.06 -26.43 1.89
C ASP A 236 7.43 -26.81 1.29
N ILE A 237 8.42 -25.90 1.33
CA ILE A 237 9.78 -26.15 0.83
C ILE A 237 10.43 -27.28 1.63
N LYS A 238 10.31 -27.25 2.96
CA LYS A 238 10.83 -28.30 3.84
C LYS A 238 10.17 -29.65 3.58
N LYS A 239 8.90 -29.66 3.19
CA LYS A 239 8.13 -30.86 2.82
C LYS A 239 8.35 -31.32 1.37
N GLY A 240 9.06 -30.54 0.54
CA GLY A 240 9.25 -30.81 -0.88
C GLY A 240 8.00 -30.58 -1.74
N LEU A 241 7.01 -29.84 -1.25
CA LEU A 241 5.71 -29.63 -1.89
C LEU A 241 5.70 -28.33 -2.71
N MET A 242 6.48 -28.27 -3.80
CA MET A 242 6.54 -27.08 -4.67
C MET A 242 5.61 -27.23 -5.87
N ALA A 243 4.36 -26.78 -5.74
CA ALA A 243 3.40 -26.79 -6.85
C ALA A 243 3.53 -25.57 -7.80
N SER A 244 4.07 -24.45 -7.31
CA SER A 244 4.26 -23.22 -8.09
C SER A 244 5.72 -22.72 -8.01
N PRO A 245 6.19 -21.95 -9.02
CA PRO A 245 7.52 -21.36 -8.97
C PRO A 245 7.70 -20.45 -7.75
N LEU A 246 8.82 -20.60 -7.04
CA LEU A 246 9.12 -19.85 -5.81
C LEU A 246 9.01 -18.34 -5.98
N HIS A 247 9.43 -17.82 -7.12
CA HIS A 247 9.43 -16.38 -7.40
C HIS A 247 8.01 -15.79 -7.34
N HIS A 248 6.97 -16.50 -7.81
CA HIS A 248 5.59 -16.02 -7.72
C HIS A 248 5.09 -15.85 -6.28
N ARG A 249 5.55 -16.70 -5.35
CA ARG A 249 5.14 -16.64 -3.93
C ARG A 249 5.96 -15.65 -3.10
N LEU A 250 7.04 -15.10 -3.66
CA LEU A 250 7.94 -14.16 -2.99
C LEU A 250 7.93 -12.77 -3.63
N GLN A 251 7.35 -12.61 -4.82
CA GLN A 251 7.28 -11.36 -5.54
C GLN A 251 6.35 -10.36 -4.87
N ILE A 252 6.85 -9.15 -4.64
CA ILE A 252 6.10 -7.98 -4.22
C ILE A 252 6.39 -6.85 -5.21
N GLU A 253 5.35 -6.12 -5.59
CA GLU A 253 5.45 -5.03 -6.54
C GLU A 253 4.98 -3.73 -5.93
N PHE A 254 5.73 -2.65 -6.17
CA PHE A 254 5.43 -1.30 -5.74
C PHE A 254 5.22 -0.45 -6.98
N GLN A 255 3.98 -0.21 -7.37
CA GLN A 255 3.65 0.60 -8.53
C GLN A 255 3.45 2.06 -8.09
N TYR A 256 4.44 2.92 -8.37
CA TYR A 256 4.34 4.35 -8.11
C TYR A 256 3.28 4.98 -9.00
N THR A 257 2.40 5.77 -8.39
CA THR A 257 1.25 6.37 -9.06
C THR A 257 1.33 7.88 -9.12
N GLN A 258 0.78 8.45 -10.19
CA GLN A 258 0.57 9.88 -10.35
C GLN A 258 -0.86 10.17 -10.78
N PHE A 259 -1.42 11.23 -10.19
CA PHE A 259 -2.68 11.79 -10.63
C PHE A 259 -2.43 12.65 -11.87
N LEU A 260 -3.09 12.31 -12.98
CA LEU A 260 -3.05 13.09 -14.20
C LEU A 260 -4.00 14.29 -14.02
N GLN A 261 -3.45 15.49 -13.84
CA GLN A 261 -4.31 16.68 -13.90
C GLN A 261 -4.86 16.84 -15.32
N PRO A 262 -6.16 17.15 -15.48
CA PRO A 262 -6.70 17.53 -16.78
C PRO A 262 -5.92 18.73 -17.32
N VAL A 263 -5.38 18.62 -18.53
CA VAL A 263 -4.77 19.76 -19.23
C VAL A 263 -5.88 20.80 -19.43
N PRO A 264 -5.70 22.06 -18.98
CA PRO A 264 -6.69 23.10 -19.25
C PRO A 264 -6.86 23.24 -20.77
N GLU A 265 -8.08 23.03 -21.27
CA GLU A 265 -8.41 23.29 -22.67
C GLU A 265 -8.09 24.76 -22.96
N THR A 266 -7.01 24.98 -23.72
CA THR A 266 -6.68 26.33 -24.18
C THR A 266 -7.75 26.72 -25.21
N PRO A 267 -8.47 27.84 -25.06
CA PRO A 267 -9.46 28.22 -26.05
C PRO A 267 -8.74 28.45 -27.37
N ALA A 268 -9.02 27.61 -28.37
CA ALA A 268 -8.51 27.81 -29.72
C ALA A 268 -8.91 29.22 -30.17
N ALA A 269 -7.91 30.08 -30.36
CA ALA A 269 -8.10 31.40 -30.94
C ALA A 269 -8.84 31.21 -32.27
N LYS A 270 -10.01 31.85 -32.41
CA LYS A 270 -10.74 31.92 -33.67
C LYS A 270 -9.81 32.57 -34.70
N ALA A 271 -9.19 31.75 -35.54
CA ALA A 271 -8.46 32.22 -36.69
C ALA A 271 -9.49 32.81 -37.67
N SER A 272 -9.49 34.14 -37.75
CA SER A 272 -10.16 34.91 -38.79
C SER A 272 -9.69 34.44 -40.16
N MET A 273 -10.63 34.07 -41.02
CA MET A 273 -10.37 33.87 -42.45
C MET A 273 -9.91 35.21 -43.05
N ALA A 274 -8.63 35.32 -43.36
CA ALA A 274 -8.12 36.30 -44.32
C ALA A 274 -7.48 35.52 -45.47
N VAL A 275 -8.03 35.75 -46.67
CA VAL A 275 -7.57 35.19 -47.95
C VAL A 275 -6.16 35.70 -48.25
N PRO A 276 -5.20 34.89 -48.71
CA PRO A 276 -3.91 35.41 -49.13
C PRO A 276 -4.03 36.02 -50.53
N GLU A 277 -3.65 37.29 -50.66
CA GLU A 277 -3.29 37.89 -51.95
C GLU A 277 -1.99 37.26 -52.47
N ILE A 278 -2.04 36.82 -53.72
CA ILE A 278 -0.90 36.32 -54.48
C ILE A 278 -0.13 37.53 -54.99
N VAL A 279 1.13 37.67 -54.59
CA VAL A 279 2.06 38.64 -55.20
C VAL A 279 3.19 37.85 -55.84
N ASP A 280 3.19 37.83 -57.18
CA ASP A 280 4.26 37.31 -58.02
C ASP A 280 5.55 38.12 -57.79
N VAL A 281 6.65 37.43 -57.49
CA VAL A 281 8.00 38.02 -57.54
C VAL A 281 8.84 37.22 -58.51
N ALA A 282 9.18 37.89 -59.61
CA ALA A 282 10.05 37.40 -60.67
C ALA A 282 11.48 37.20 -60.16
N ILE A 283 12.05 36.05 -60.55
CA ILE A 283 13.44 35.68 -60.35
C ILE A 283 14.30 36.49 -61.31
N THR A 284 15.37 37.11 -60.80
CA THR A 284 16.53 37.51 -61.61
C THR A 284 17.78 36.87 -61.02
N GLU A 285 18.39 36.01 -61.83
CA GLU A 285 19.79 35.59 -61.73
C GLU A 285 20.70 36.81 -61.89
N ASP A 286 21.73 36.93 -61.05
CA ASP A 286 23.13 36.73 -61.45
C ASP A 286 24.10 37.18 -60.34
N ALA A 287 25.27 36.55 -60.35
CA ALA A 287 26.56 36.93 -59.76
C ALA A 287 27.12 35.91 -58.75
N ALA A 288 28.04 35.11 -59.29
CA ALA A 288 28.98 34.25 -58.61
C ALA A 288 29.91 35.01 -57.66
N GLU A 289 30.23 34.41 -56.52
CA GLU A 289 31.61 34.41 -56.02
C GLU A 289 31.88 33.21 -55.11
N ARG A 290 33.13 32.78 -55.15
CA ARG A 290 33.67 31.47 -54.81
C ARG A 290 34.22 31.40 -53.38
N LEU A 291 34.40 30.15 -52.90
CA LEU A 291 35.55 29.65 -52.08
C LEU A 291 35.59 30.13 -50.61
N THR A 292 35.87 29.34 -49.56
CA THR A 292 36.60 28.07 -49.42
C THR A 292 36.25 27.45 -48.05
N ILE A 293 36.23 26.13 -47.98
CA ILE A 293 36.25 25.30 -46.76
C ILE A 293 37.72 25.06 -46.37
N ASN A 294 38.06 25.05 -45.08
CA ASN A 294 39.28 24.39 -44.62
C ASN A 294 38.98 23.47 -43.43
N LEU A 295 39.03 22.17 -43.75
CA LEU A 295 39.23 20.93 -42.98
C LEU A 295 38.45 20.72 -41.67
#